data_AF-A0A7S4ITD5-F1
#
_entry.id   AF-A0A7S4ITD5-F1
#
_cell.length_a   1.000
_cell.length_b   1.000
_cell.length_c   1.000
_cell.angle_alpha   90.00
_cell.angle_beta   90.00
_cell.angle_gamma   90.00
#
_symmetry.space_group_name_H-M   'P 1'
#
loop_
_entity.id
_entity.type
_entity.pdbx_description
1 polymer ?
#
loop_
_entity_poly.entity_id
_entity_poly.type
_entity_poly.pdbx_seq_one_letter_code
_entity_poly.pdbx_strand_id
1 'polypeptide(L)'
;RPAVIFIGKTDGNIDIWDLLDRSHEPSMTVNVTSAAVTSMQFHASANRQLLAVGDDQGTVHVMEVPRILRRAANNEKTFTQTFFDREVKRVEYGQRRVEERKAELQSKSEGKGGDDSKDELSPAEKAAKEEELLELTFRAMEEAFKEEMGLTEKPKEES
;
A
#
# COMPACT_ATOMS: atom_id res chain seq x y z
N ARG A 1 11.30 19.24 0.50
CA ARG A 1 11.15 18.35 1.68
C ARG A 1 11.10 16.92 1.19
N PRO A 2 12.11 16.10 1.46
CA PRO A 2 12.17 14.73 0.93
C PRO A 2 11.19 13.75 1.60
N ALA A 3 10.69 14.04 2.81
CA ALA A 3 9.76 13.17 3.52
C ALA A 3 8.27 13.39 3.16
N VAL A 4 7.96 14.41 2.36
CA VAL A 4 6.59 14.82 2.06
C VAL A 4 6.19 14.33 0.67
N ILE A 5 5.05 13.64 0.58
CA ILE A 5 4.50 13.08 -0.65
C ILE A 5 3.09 13.62 -0.86
N PHE A 6 2.74 13.91 -2.11
CA PHE A 6 1.41 14.33 -2.52
C PHE A 6 0.81 13.25 -3.41
N ILE A 7 -0.39 12.81 -3.09
CA ILE A 7 -1.10 11.76 -3.81
C ILE A 7 -2.45 12.33 -4.26
N GLY A 8 -2.64 12.43 -5.58
CA GLY A 8 -3.92 12.78 -6.17
C GLY A 8 -4.81 11.55 -6.25
N LYS A 9 -6.07 11.69 -5.84
CA LYS A 9 -7.07 10.62 -5.84
C LYS A 9 -8.11 10.83 -6.94
N THR A 10 -8.82 9.76 -7.26
CA THR A 10 -9.88 9.75 -8.29
C THR A 10 -11.16 10.47 -7.86
N ASP A 11 -11.31 10.75 -6.57
CA ASP A 11 -12.40 11.55 -5.99
C ASP A 11 -12.11 13.06 -5.98
N GLY A 12 -10.98 13.49 -6.57
CA GLY A 12 -10.57 14.89 -6.65
C GLY A 12 -9.90 15.44 -5.39
N ASN A 13 -9.67 14.58 -4.40
CA ASN A 13 -8.88 14.90 -3.22
C ASN A 13 -7.38 14.72 -3.46
N ILE A 14 -6.57 15.49 -2.75
CA ILE A 14 -5.12 15.32 -2.65
C ILE A 14 -4.76 15.00 -1.21
N ASP A 15 -4.16 13.83 -1.00
CA ASP A 15 -3.58 13.44 0.27
C ASP A 15 -2.12 13.86 0.35
N ILE A 16 -1.79 14.51 1.46
CA ILE A 16 -0.45 15.00 1.76
C ILE A 16 0.08 14.18 2.92
N TRP A 17 1.14 13.44 2.65
CA TRP A 17 1.80 12.55 3.61
C TRP A 17 3.09 13.18 4.08
N ASP A 18 3.33 13.18 5.39
CA ASP A 18 4.63 13.49 5.99
C ASP A 18 5.14 12.26 6.74
N LEU A 19 6.03 11.50 6.09
CA LEU A 19 6.47 10.20 6.58
C LEU A 19 7.27 10.27 7.89
N LEU A 20 7.80 11.45 8.23
CA LEU A 20 8.53 11.67 9.48
C LEU A 20 7.63 12.14 10.63
N ASP A 21 6.37 12.50 10.35
CA ASP A 21 5.34 12.82 11.35
C ASP A 21 4.38 11.64 11.54
N ARG A 22 3.65 11.26 10.48
CA ARG A 22 2.67 10.17 10.48
C ARG A 22 2.83 9.33 9.23
N SER A 23 3.29 8.09 9.42
CA SER A 23 3.49 7.13 8.33
C SER A 23 2.28 6.24 8.05
N HIS A 24 1.30 6.19 8.95
CA HIS A 24 0.15 5.28 8.89
C HIS A 24 -1.12 5.96 8.33
N GLU A 25 -1.13 7.27 8.20
CA GLU A 25 -2.27 8.05 7.70
C GLU A 25 -1.77 9.35 7.03
N PRO A 26 -2.55 9.95 6.10
CA PRO A 26 -2.21 11.23 5.53
C PRO A 26 -2.21 12.32 6.61
N SER A 27 -1.20 13.19 6.58
CA SER A 27 -1.11 14.32 7.51
C SER A 27 -2.21 15.35 7.24
N MET A 28 -2.59 15.51 5.97
CA MET A 28 -3.66 16.39 5.51
C MET A 28 -4.33 15.83 4.25
N THR A 29 -5.62 16.07 4.08
CA THR A 29 -6.36 15.82 2.84
C THR A 29 -7.01 17.12 2.39
N VAL A 30 -6.85 17.48 1.11
CA VAL A 30 -7.40 18.70 0.53
C VAL A 30 -8.28 18.34 -0.66
N ASN A 31 -9.53 18.78 -0.65
CA ASN A 31 -10.41 18.69 -1.81
C ASN A 31 -10.07 19.82 -2.79
N VAL A 32 -9.70 19.46 -4.02
CA VAL A 32 -9.35 20.41 -5.09
C VAL A 32 -10.46 20.50 -6.12
N THR A 33 -11.04 19.37 -6.51
CA THR A 33 -12.07 19.27 -7.55
C THR A 33 -13.02 18.12 -7.21
N SER A 34 -14.17 18.05 -7.88
CA SER A 34 -15.06 16.88 -7.82
C SER A 34 -14.74 15.81 -8.86
N ALA A 35 -13.71 16.04 -9.68
CA ALA A 35 -13.26 15.22 -10.80
C ALA A 35 -11.98 14.44 -10.46
N ALA A 36 -11.66 13.38 -11.21
CA ALA A 36 -10.46 12.60 -10.92
C ALA A 36 -9.18 13.40 -11.19
N VAL A 37 -8.23 13.39 -10.23
CA VAL A 37 -6.90 13.99 -10.45
C VAL A 37 -6.12 13.10 -11.41
N THR A 38 -5.71 13.64 -12.56
CA THR A 38 -4.99 12.90 -13.61
C THR A 38 -3.52 13.27 -13.69
N SER A 39 -3.16 14.49 -13.29
CA SER A 39 -1.78 14.96 -13.33
C SER A 39 -1.49 15.98 -12.23
N MET A 40 -0.23 16.00 -11.78
CA MET A 40 0.24 16.97 -10.80
C MET A 40 1.65 17.41 -11.15
N GLN A 41 1.91 18.71 -11.09
CA GLN A 41 3.23 19.29 -11.36
C GLN A 41 3.55 20.39 -10.36
N PHE A 42 4.70 20.27 -9.70
CA PHE A 42 5.23 21.34 -8.86
C PHE A 42 5.96 22.38 -9.71
N HIS A 43 5.75 23.65 -9.36
CA HIS A 43 6.53 24.77 -9.87
C HIS A 43 7.07 25.57 -8.68
N ALA A 44 8.39 25.63 -8.53
CA ALA A 44 9.04 26.35 -7.45
C ALA A 44 9.65 27.67 -7.96
N SER A 45 9.34 28.76 -7.26
CA SER A 45 9.97 30.07 -7.38
C SER A 45 10.59 30.46 -6.03
N ALA A 46 11.50 31.43 -6.01
CA ALA A 46 12.38 31.74 -4.87
C ALA A 46 11.70 31.71 -3.49
N ASN A 47 10.46 32.21 -3.37
CA ASN A 47 9.71 32.23 -2.11
C ASN A 47 8.37 31.48 -2.12
N ARG A 48 7.97 30.89 -3.26
CA ARG A 48 6.64 30.29 -3.45
C ARG A 48 6.77 28.96 -4.15
N GLN A 49 6.00 27.98 -3.71
CA GLN A 49 5.87 26.72 -4.43
C GLN A 49 4.41 26.57 -4.82
N LEU A 50 4.16 26.44 -6.10
CA LEU A 50 2.85 26.19 -6.67
C LEU A 50 2.74 24.71 -7.03
N LEU A 51 1.52 24.21 -6.95
CA LEU A 51 1.13 22.89 -7.43
C LEU A 51 0.03 23.11 -8.47
N ALA A 52 0.29 22.68 -9.70
CA ALA A 52 -0.72 22.56 -10.74
C ALA A 52 -1.29 21.15 -10.71
N VAL A 53 -2.62 21.04 -10.74
CA VAL A 53 -3.39 19.80 -10.65
C VAL A 53 -4.31 19.76 -11.86
N GLY A 54 -4.08 18.83 -12.78
CA GLY A 54 -4.97 18.57 -13.90
C GLY A 54 -6.02 17.52 -13.53
N ASP A 55 -7.26 17.77 -13.93
CA ASP A 55 -8.36 16.81 -13.76
C ASP A 55 -8.78 16.15 -15.09
N ASP A 56 -9.68 15.18 -15.00
CA ASP A 56 -10.21 14.45 -16.18
C ASP A 56 -11.24 15.25 -17.00
N GLN A 57 -11.70 16.39 -16.48
CA GLN A 57 -12.58 17.32 -17.19
C GLN A 57 -11.79 18.34 -18.03
N GLY A 58 -10.46 18.21 -18.08
CA GLY A 58 -9.58 19.10 -18.84
C GLY A 58 -9.34 20.45 -18.17
N THR A 59 -9.65 20.58 -16.87
CA THR A 59 -9.38 21.79 -16.09
C THR A 59 -8.06 21.63 -15.32
N VAL A 60 -7.31 22.74 -15.20
CA VAL A 60 -6.10 22.81 -14.39
C VAL A 60 -6.32 23.75 -13.21
N HIS A 61 -6.21 23.21 -12.01
CA HIS A 61 -6.28 23.94 -10.75
C HIS A 61 -4.87 24.30 -10.29
N VAL A 62 -4.63 25.54 -9.90
CA VAL A 62 -3.31 25.99 -9.41
C VAL A 62 -3.45 26.45 -7.97
N MET A 63 -2.68 25.83 -7.07
CA MET A 63 -2.70 26.14 -5.64
C MET A 63 -1.29 26.41 -5.11
N GLU A 64 -1.19 27.21 -4.06
CA GLU A 64 0.08 27.44 -3.36
C GLU A 64 0.28 26.40 -2.26
N VAL A 65 1.46 25.76 -2.26
CA VAL A 65 1.86 24.80 -1.23
C VAL A 65 2.22 25.56 0.06
N PRO A 66 1.55 25.31 1.19
CA PRO A 66 1.85 25.94 2.47
C PRO A 66 3.34 25.89 2.85
N ARG A 67 3.83 26.94 3.52
CA ARG A 67 5.26 27.06 3.90
C ARG A 67 5.75 25.86 4.71
N ILE A 68 4.90 25.33 5.59
CA ILE A 68 5.20 24.16 6.43
C ILE A 68 5.50 22.91 5.59
N LEU A 69 4.87 22.74 4.42
CA LEU A 69 5.03 21.56 3.55
C LEU A 69 6.20 21.69 2.56
N ARG A 70 6.77 22.88 2.40
CA ARG A 70 7.89 23.12 1.45
C ARG A 70 9.25 23.36 2.11
N ARG A 71 9.27 23.86 3.36
CA ARG A 71 10.53 24.15 4.08
C ARG A 71 11.06 22.90 4.78
N ALA A 72 12.21 22.41 4.33
CA ALA A 72 12.86 21.27 4.97
C ALA A 72 13.46 21.63 6.33
N ALA A 73 13.33 20.71 7.28
CA ALA A 73 14.09 20.73 8.52
C ALA A 73 15.56 20.39 8.24
N ASN A 74 16.45 20.79 9.14
CA ASN A 74 17.86 20.41 9.04
C ASN A 74 17.99 18.89 9.11
N ASN A 75 18.84 18.31 8.25
CA ASN A 75 19.09 16.87 8.16
C ASN A 75 17.86 16.01 7.80
N GLU A 76 16.75 16.60 7.33
CA GLU A 76 15.53 15.86 6.95
C GLU A 76 15.82 14.75 5.93
N LYS A 77 16.74 14.99 4.98
CA LYS A 77 17.17 13.98 4.01
C LYS A 77 17.75 12.74 4.67
N THR A 78 18.61 12.91 5.68
CA THR A 78 19.24 11.81 6.42
C THR A 78 18.22 11.05 7.24
N PHE A 79 17.29 11.76 7.90
CA PHE A 79 16.20 11.10 8.63
C PHE A 79 15.28 10.30 7.72
N THR A 80 14.94 10.86 6.55
CA THR A 80 14.14 10.17 5.53
C THR A 80 14.83 8.89 5.05
N GLN A 81 16.13 8.95 4.76
CA GLN A 81 16.90 7.76 4.37
C GLN A 81 16.91 6.71 5.48
N THR A 82 17.21 7.13 6.71
CA THR A 82 17.24 6.22 7.87
C THR A 82 15.87 5.58 8.13
N PHE A 83 14.77 6.32 7.91
CA PHE A 83 13.41 5.79 8.01
C PHE A 83 13.19 4.66 7.00
N PHE A 84 13.50 4.89 5.73
CA PHE A 84 13.38 3.85 4.69
C PHE A 84 14.27 2.64 4.98
N ASP A 85 15.52 2.83 5.39
CA ASP A 85 16.43 1.73 5.71
C ASP A 85 15.89 0.83 6.84
N ARG A 86 15.22 1.43 7.84
CA ARG A 86 14.57 0.69 8.92
C ARG A 86 13.35 -0.07 8.43
N GLU A 87 12.55 0.55 7.57
CA GLU A 87 11.32 -0.06 7.06
C GLU A 87 11.61 -1.23 6.12
N VAL A 88 12.64 -1.11 5.27
CA VAL A 88 13.13 -2.22 4.44
C VAL A 88 13.52 -3.42 5.30
N LYS A 89 14.36 -3.20 6.33
CA LYS A 89 14.78 -4.26 7.27
C LYS A 89 13.60 -4.89 8.00
N ARG A 90 12.59 -4.09 8.36
CA ARG A 90 11.37 -4.56 9.02
C ARG A 90 10.57 -5.49 8.11
N VAL A 91 10.40 -5.11 6.84
CA VAL A 91 9.68 -5.93 5.84
C VAL A 91 10.44 -7.23 5.56
N GLU A 92 11.76 -7.17 5.36
CA GLU A 92 12.61 -8.35 5.17
C GLU A 92 12.51 -9.32 6.36
N TYR A 93 12.54 -8.79 7.59
CA TYR A 93 12.35 -9.61 8.80
C TYR A 93 10.99 -10.29 8.81
N GLY A 94 9.92 -9.55 8.46
CA GLY A 94 8.57 -10.08 8.39
C GLY A 94 8.42 -11.21 7.36
N GLN A 95 8.93 -11.00 6.14
CA GLN A 95 8.92 -11.99 5.07
C GLN A 95 9.67 -13.27 5.47
N ARG A 96 10.89 -13.13 5.99
CA ARG A 96 11.67 -14.27 6.48
C ARG A 96 10.93 -15.03 7.60
N ARG A 97 10.26 -14.33 8.52
CA ARG A 97 9.53 -14.99 9.61
C ARG A 97 8.31 -15.76 9.11
N VAL A 98 7.64 -15.28 8.07
CA VAL A 98 6.52 -15.97 7.41
C VAL A 98 7.01 -17.26 6.74
N GLU A 99 8.15 -17.19 6.03
CA GLU A 99 8.77 -18.37 5.41
C GLU A 99 9.18 -19.41 6.45
N GLU A 100 9.84 -19.00 7.53
CA GLU A 100 10.21 -19.87 8.66
C GLU A 100 8.96 -20.56 9.26
N ARG A 101 7.85 -19.83 9.45
CA ARG A 101 6.59 -20.41 9.96
C ARG A 101 6.00 -21.42 9.00
N LYS A 102 6.06 -21.15 7.69
CA LYS A 102 5.55 -22.07 6.66
C LYS A 102 6.36 -23.37 6.63
N ALA A 103 7.69 -23.28 6.75
CA ALA A 103 8.56 -24.46 6.82
C ALA A 103 8.35 -25.28 8.12
N GLU A 104 8.16 -24.62 9.26
CA GLU A 104 7.81 -25.27 10.54
C GLU A 104 6.46 -26.02 10.46
N LEU A 105 5.47 -25.48 9.76
CA LEU A 105 4.19 -26.15 9.54
C LEU A 105 4.30 -27.35 8.60
N GLN A 106 5.07 -27.23 7.51
CA GLN A 106 5.31 -28.33 6.57
C GLN A 106 6.05 -29.50 7.24
N SER A 107 7.15 -29.22 7.95
CA SER A 107 7.89 -30.24 8.70
C SER A 107 7.06 -30.91 9.81
N LYS A 108 6.16 -30.18 10.48
CA LYS A 108 5.22 -30.78 11.45
C LYS A 108 4.14 -31.64 10.80
N SER A 109 3.72 -31.33 9.57
CA SER A 109 2.76 -32.14 8.82
C SER A 109 3.35 -33.46 8.33
N GLU A 110 4.64 -33.47 7.96
CA GLU A 110 5.36 -34.68 7.53
C GLU A 110 5.74 -35.59 8.72
N GLY A 111 5.87 -35.03 9.94
CA GLY A 111 6.19 -35.77 11.17
C GLY A 111 5.01 -36.47 11.86
N LYS A 112 3.76 -36.28 11.40
CA LYS A 112 2.54 -36.88 11.99
C LYS A 112 2.06 -38.14 11.24
N GLY A 113 2.97 -38.87 10.60
CA GLY A 113 2.69 -40.10 9.84
C GLY A 113 2.59 -41.40 10.65
N GLY A 114 2.48 -41.36 11.99
CA GLY A 114 2.31 -42.57 12.78
C GLY A 114 2.09 -42.32 14.25
N ASP A 115 0.84 -42.14 14.66
CA ASP A 115 0.26 -42.88 15.79
C ASP A 115 -1.27 -42.73 15.76
N ASP A 116 -1.96 -43.84 15.97
CA ASP A 116 -3.39 -44.05 15.79
C ASP A 116 -4.11 -43.72 17.11
N SER A 117 -4.78 -42.55 17.21
CA SER A 117 -5.81 -42.30 18.25
C SER A 117 -6.63 -41.03 18.02
N LYS A 118 -7.89 -41.23 17.56
CA LYS A 118 -9.11 -40.40 17.72
C LYS A 118 -8.95 -38.87 17.70
N ASP A 119 -9.20 -38.31 16.51
CA ASP A 119 -9.35 -36.90 16.17
C ASP A 119 -10.32 -36.11 17.08
N GLU A 120 -9.78 -35.35 18.01
CA GLU A 120 -10.25 -33.98 18.26
C GLU A 120 -9.15 -33.00 17.83
N LEU A 121 -9.32 -32.39 16.65
CA LEU A 121 -8.41 -31.37 16.13
C LEU A 121 -8.24 -30.22 17.14
N SER A 122 -6.99 -29.86 17.41
CA SER A 122 -6.61 -28.76 18.30
C SER A 122 -7.25 -27.43 17.85
N PRO A 123 -7.63 -26.52 18.77
CA PRO A 123 -8.16 -25.19 18.42
C PRO A 123 -7.27 -24.41 17.44
N ALA A 124 -5.95 -24.62 17.50
CA ALA A 124 -4.99 -24.00 16.59
C ALA A 124 -5.03 -24.60 15.17
N GLU A 125 -5.30 -25.90 15.04
CA GLU A 125 -5.43 -26.57 13.73
C GLU A 125 -6.77 -26.21 13.06
N LYS A 126 -7.82 -25.95 13.86
CA LYS A 126 -9.10 -25.44 13.36
C LYS A 126 -8.98 -23.99 12.88
N ALA A 127 -8.33 -23.12 13.65
CA ALA A 127 -8.10 -21.74 13.26
C ALA A 127 -7.26 -21.61 11.97
N ALA A 128 -6.22 -22.44 11.82
CA ALA A 128 -5.41 -22.45 10.60
C ALA A 128 -6.20 -22.92 9.36
N LYS A 129 -7.06 -23.94 9.51
CA LYS A 129 -7.95 -24.40 8.42
C LYS A 129 -9.01 -23.37 8.08
N GLU A 130 -9.52 -22.65 9.08
CA GLU A 130 -10.51 -21.58 8.89
C GLU A 130 -9.88 -20.37 8.17
N GLU A 131 -8.65 -20.00 8.51
CA GLU A 131 -7.87 -18.96 7.83
C GLU A 131 -7.57 -19.35 6.36
N GLU A 132 -7.16 -20.59 6.11
CA GLU A 132 -6.93 -21.11 4.75
C GLU A 132 -8.23 -21.12 3.92
N LEU A 133 -9.36 -21.49 4.53
CA LEU A 133 -10.67 -21.45 3.88
C LEU A 133 -11.11 -20.00 3.58
N LEU A 134 -10.86 -19.06 4.49
CA LEU A 134 -11.11 -17.64 4.30
C LEU A 134 -10.27 -17.08 3.14
N GLU A 135 -8.99 -17.45 3.03
CA GLU A 135 -8.15 -17.04 1.91
C GLU A 135 -8.64 -17.62 0.57
N LEU A 136 -9.02 -18.90 0.55
CA LEU A 136 -9.56 -19.56 -0.64
C LEU A 136 -10.87 -18.90 -1.10
N THR A 137 -11.79 -18.63 -0.17
CA THR A 137 -13.07 -17.97 -0.46
C THR A 137 -12.85 -16.53 -0.94
N PHE A 138 -11.90 -15.81 -0.34
CA PHE A 138 -11.53 -14.46 -0.78
C PHE A 138 -10.98 -14.45 -2.20
N ARG A 139 -10.08 -15.38 -2.55
CA ARG A 139 -9.54 -15.50 -3.92
C ARG A 139 -10.61 -15.84 -4.94
N ALA A 140 -11.51 -16.76 -4.62
CA ALA A 140 -12.62 -17.10 -5.51
C ALA A 140 -13.56 -15.89 -5.73
N MET A 141 -13.82 -15.10 -4.68
CA MET A 141 -14.59 -13.86 -4.81
C MET A 141 -13.86 -12.79 -5.64
N GLU A 142 -12.54 -12.63 -5.48
CA GLU A 142 -11.76 -11.71 -6.30
C GLU A 142 -11.73 -12.12 -7.77
N GLU A 143 -11.60 -13.41 -8.09
CA GLU A 143 -11.63 -13.91 -9.46
C GLU A 143 -13.01 -13.71 -10.10
N ALA A 144 -14.08 -14.07 -9.38
CA ALA A 144 -15.44 -13.82 -9.84
C ALA A 144 -15.71 -12.33 -10.06
N PHE A 145 -15.24 -11.47 -9.16
CA PHE A 145 -15.35 -10.01 -9.30
C PHE A 145 -14.56 -9.48 -10.51
N LYS A 146 -13.34 -10.00 -10.76
CA LYS A 146 -12.55 -9.63 -11.94
C LYS A 146 -13.21 -10.09 -13.25
N GLU A 147 -13.87 -11.24 -13.24
CA GLU A 147 -14.63 -11.76 -14.39
C GLU A 147 -15.89 -10.91 -14.64
N GLU A 148 -16.66 -10.60 -13.61
CA GLU A 148 -17.86 -9.73 -13.69
C GLU A 148 -17.51 -8.31 -14.15
N MET A 149 -16.39 -7.77 -13.67
CA MET A 149 -15.91 -6.43 -14.04
C MET A 149 -15.13 -6.41 -15.37
N GLY A 150 -15.00 -7.54 -16.06
CA GLY A 150 -14.35 -7.62 -17.38
C GLY A 150 -12.85 -7.30 -17.37
N LEU A 151 -12.17 -7.49 -16.23
CA LEU A 151 -10.75 -7.20 -16.01
C LEU A 151 -9.82 -8.36 -16.37
N THR A 152 -10.35 -9.44 -16.96
CA THR A 152 -9.53 -10.57 -17.43
C THR A 152 -8.74 -10.16 -18.67
N GLU A 153 -7.41 -10.02 -18.53
CA GLU A 153 -6.51 -9.86 -19.68
C GLU A 153 -6.65 -11.07 -20.61
N LYS A 154 -7.23 -10.86 -21.80
CA LYS A 154 -7.13 -11.84 -22.88
C LYS A 154 -5.67 -11.93 -23.29
N PRO A 155 -5.06 -13.13 -23.39
CA PRO A 155 -3.75 -13.26 -23.99
C PRO A 155 -3.84 -12.77 -25.44
N LYS A 156 -2.93 -11.86 -25.82
CA LYS A 156 -2.75 -11.42 -27.21
C LYS A 156 -2.49 -12.67 -28.07
N GLU A 157 -3.44 -13.03 -28.93
CA GLU A 157 -3.16 -13.90 -30.06
C GLU A 157 -2.20 -13.12 -30.99
N GLU A 158 -0.94 -13.58 -31.06
CA GLU A 158 0.01 -13.13 -32.06
C GLU A 158 -0.41 -13.67 -33.42
N SER A 159 -0.63 -12.77 -34.38
CA SER A 159 -0.78 -13.04 -35.82
C SER A 159 0.28 -12.30 -36.60
#